data_AF-A0A3C0VVA6-F1
#
_entry.id   AF-A0A3C0VVA6-F1
#
_cell.length_a   1.000
_cell.length_b   1.000
_cell.length_c   1.000
_cell.angle_alpha   90.00
_cell.angle_beta   90.00
_cell.angle_gamma   90.00
#
_symmetry.space_group_name_H-M   'P 1'
#
loop_
_entity.id
_entity.type
_entity.pdbx_description
1 polymer ?
#
loop_
_entity_poly.entity_id
_entity_poly.type
_entity_poly.pdbx_seq_one_letter_code
_entity_poly.pdbx_strand_id
1 'polypeptide(L)'
;AQKFLACLYRIRERSGFGFGLNHVVEVLTGANTEAIRKWGHDQVSTYGIGDEFGRDEWKAIGRELMRLGLSQLTSGRMSVVELTQAGRDWLGSREPIELTRPTVAKPKSSAARSRSERAGEIQCDEILFQRLRELRMELAAKRGLPAYMIFGDVALREMARDCPTT
;
A
#
# COMPACT_ATOMS: atom_id res chain seq x y z
N ALA A 1 18.76 -1.03 -1.26
CA ALA A 1 18.82 -1.82 -2.52
C ALA A 1 19.00 -3.32 -2.25
N GLN A 2 20.14 -3.73 -1.68
CA GLN A 2 20.51 -5.14 -1.49
C GLN A 2 19.46 -5.96 -0.72
N LYS A 3 18.97 -5.45 0.41
CA LYS A 3 17.92 -6.12 1.20
C LYS A 3 16.66 -6.42 0.37
N PHE A 4 16.25 -5.48 -0.47
CA PHE A 4 15.05 -5.62 -1.30
C PHE A 4 15.22 -6.71 -2.37
N LEU A 5 16.32 -6.66 -3.12
CA LEU A 5 16.60 -7.66 -4.16
C LEU A 5 16.87 -9.05 -3.55
N ALA A 6 17.54 -9.12 -2.39
CA ALA A 6 17.72 -10.35 -1.65
C ALA A 6 16.37 -10.93 -1.17
N CYS A 7 15.44 -10.07 -0.73
CA CYS A 7 14.11 -10.52 -0.33
C CYS A 7 13.33 -11.10 -1.51
N LEU A 8 13.37 -10.47 -2.69
CA LEU A 8 12.78 -11.04 -3.92
C LEU A 8 13.34 -12.42 -4.23
N TYR A 9 14.66 -12.58 -4.12
CA TYR A 9 15.33 -13.86 -4.34
C TYR A 9 14.86 -14.93 -3.34
N ARG A 10 14.83 -14.62 -2.04
CA ARG A 10 14.42 -15.57 -0.99
C ARG A 10 12.94 -15.95 -1.06
N ILE A 11 12.06 -14.99 -1.39
CA ILE A 11 10.63 -15.26 -1.61
C ILE A 11 10.44 -16.26 -2.75
N ARG A 12 11.13 -16.03 -3.88
CA ARG A 12 11.07 -16.94 -5.03
C ARG A 12 11.66 -18.31 -4.73
N GLU A 13 12.78 -18.37 -4.01
CA GLU A 13 13.42 -19.62 -3.57
C GLU A 13 12.49 -20.43 -2.65
N ARG A 14 11.76 -19.78 -1.75
CA ARG A 14 10.86 -20.44 -0.80
C ARG A 14 9.54 -20.89 -1.40
N SER A 15 8.90 -20.05 -2.21
CA SER A 15 7.57 -20.32 -2.77
C SER A 15 7.58 -20.91 -4.17
N GLY A 16 8.70 -20.84 -4.90
CA GLY A 16 8.81 -21.26 -6.30
C GLY A 16 8.21 -20.26 -7.31
N PHE A 17 7.48 -19.25 -6.85
CA PHE A 17 6.90 -18.18 -7.67
C PHE A 17 7.10 -16.82 -7.01
N GLY A 18 6.99 -15.75 -7.81
CA GLY A 18 7.16 -14.38 -7.33
C GLY A 18 5.86 -13.77 -6.80
N PHE A 19 6.01 -12.66 -6.07
CA PHE A 19 4.88 -11.89 -5.54
C PHE A 19 4.94 -10.44 -5.98
N GLY A 20 3.81 -9.74 -5.83
CA GLY A 20 3.73 -8.30 -6.10
C GLY A 20 4.52 -7.48 -5.08
N LEU A 21 4.77 -6.21 -5.44
CA LEU A 21 5.57 -5.27 -4.66
C LEU A 21 5.13 -5.15 -3.19
N ASN A 22 3.81 -5.10 -2.95
CA ASN A 22 3.27 -4.95 -1.59
C ASN A 22 3.67 -6.12 -0.67
N HIS A 23 3.62 -7.35 -1.18
CA HIS A 23 3.96 -8.53 -0.39
C HIS A 23 5.45 -8.55 -0.03
N VAL A 24 6.32 -8.17 -0.97
CA VAL A 24 7.77 -8.06 -0.75
C VAL A 24 8.08 -7.02 0.34
N VAL A 25 7.39 -5.89 0.30
CA VAL A 25 7.49 -4.83 1.32
C VAL A 25 6.98 -5.31 2.67
N GLU A 26 5.88 -6.06 2.71
CA GLU A 26 5.35 -6.65 3.93
C GLU A 26 6.33 -7.63 4.56
N VAL A 27 6.99 -8.48 3.77
CA VAL A 27 8.03 -9.39 4.27
C VAL A 27 9.23 -8.61 4.83
N LEU A 28 9.73 -7.61 4.09
CA LEU A 28 10.85 -6.77 4.54
C LEU A 28 10.56 -6.02 5.84
N THR A 29 9.32 -5.52 5.98
CA THR A 29 8.87 -4.77 7.16
C THR A 29 8.41 -5.68 8.31
N GLY A 30 8.47 -7.00 8.15
CA GLY A 30 8.08 -7.94 9.20
C GLY A 30 6.57 -7.93 9.49
N ALA A 31 5.74 -7.64 8.48
CA ALA A 31 4.30 -7.68 8.65
C ALA A 31 3.82 -9.13 8.89
N ASN A 32 2.82 -9.30 9.74
CA ASN A 32 2.22 -10.61 10.01
C ASN A 32 0.90 -10.76 9.26
N THR A 33 0.97 -10.94 7.94
CA THR A 33 -0.22 -11.18 7.11
C THR A 33 -0.48 -12.67 6.93
N GLU A 34 -1.74 -13.03 6.64
CA GLU A 34 -2.12 -14.42 6.39
C GLU A 34 -1.39 -15.00 5.18
N ALA A 35 -1.17 -14.18 4.14
CA ALA A 35 -0.38 -14.57 2.97
C ALA A 35 1.07 -14.92 3.33
N ILE A 36 1.72 -14.14 4.20
CA ILE A 36 3.09 -14.42 4.64
C ILE A 36 3.17 -15.77 5.36
N ARG A 37 2.26 -16.02 6.30
CA ARG A 37 2.19 -17.30 7.04
C ARG A 37 1.86 -18.48 6.14
N LYS A 38 0.89 -18.32 5.23
CA LYS A 38 0.45 -19.37 4.30
C LYS A 38 1.60 -19.88 3.42
N TRP A 39 2.48 -18.97 3.00
CA TRP A 39 3.59 -19.28 2.10
C TRP A 39 4.94 -19.45 2.84
N GLY A 40 4.95 -19.35 4.17
CA GLY A 40 6.15 -19.52 4.98
C GLY A 40 7.21 -18.42 4.79
N HIS A 41 6.78 -17.22 4.39
CA HIS A 41 7.68 -16.07 4.22
C HIS A 41 8.06 -15.38 5.53
N ASP A 42 7.50 -15.83 6.65
CA ASP A 42 7.93 -15.48 8.01
C ASP A 42 9.27 -16.16 8.38
N GLN A 43 9.65 -17.23 7.68
CA GLN A 43 10.86 -18.02 7.97
C GLN A 43 12.07 -17.64 7.10
N VAL A 44 11.91 -16.70 6.16
CA VAL A 44 13.03 -16.27 5.30
C VAL A 44 13.95 -15.33 6.08
N SER A 45 15.26 -15.41 5.81
CA SER A 45 16.27 -14.58 6.47
C SER A 45 16.09 -13.07 6.26
N THR A 46 15.28 -12.68 5.27
CA THR A 46 14.96 -11.29 4.93
C THR A 46 13.65 -10.80 5.55
N TYR A 47 13.01 -11.59 6.41
CA TYR A 47 11.83 -11.19 7.14
C TYR A 47 12.20 -10.17 8.22
N GLY A 48 11.56 -9.00 8.20
CA GLY A 48 11.75 -7.97 9.24
C GLY A 48 13.09 -7.22 9.24
N ILE A 49 13.98 -7.45 8.26
CA ILE A 49 15.31 -6.81 8.21
C ILE A 49 15.28 -5.35 7.71
N GLY A 50 14.11 -4.85 7.31
CA GLY A 50 13.90 -3.55 6.67
C GLY A 50 13.30 -2.50 7.59
N ASP A 51 13.61 -2.53 8.90
CA ASP A 51 13.15 -1.56 9.89
C ASP A 51 13.64 -0.11 9.65
N GLU A 52 14.70 0.05 8.86
CA GLU A 52 15.27 1.33 8.43
C GLU A 52 14.33 2.23 7.62
N PHE A 53 13.35 1.65 6.90
CA PHE A 53 12.45 2.39 6.03
C PHE A 53 10.99 1.97 6.23
N GLY A 54 10.09 2.94 6.07
CA GLY A 54 8.65 2.69 6.04
C GLY A 54 8.19 1.93 4.80
N ARG A 55 6.93 1.44 4.82
CA ARG A 55 6.34 0.71 3.69
C ARG A 55 6.40 1.51 2.38
N ASP A 56 6.08 2.80 2.42
CA ASP A 56 6.03 3.63 1.22
C ASP A 56 7.42 3.97 0.68
N GLU A 57 8.41 4.11 1.57
CA GLU A 57 9.81 4.23 1.19
C GLU A 57 10.31 2.96 0.51
N TRP A 58 10.02 1.77 1.06
CA TRP A 58 10.36 0.51 0.42
C TRP A 58 9.69 0.32 -0.94
N LYS A 59 8.45 0.79 -1.12
CA LYS A 59 7.79 0.81 -2.43
C LYS A 59 8.48 1.77 -3.40
N ALA A 60 8.94 2.92 -2.93
CA ALA A 60 9.68 3.86 -3.76
C ALA A 60 11.04 3.29 -4.17
N ILE A 61 11.76 2.66 -3.24
CA ILE A 61 13.00 1.92 -3.52
C ILE A 61 12.76 0.82 -4.54
N GLY A 62 11.71 0.01 -4.38
CA GLY A 62 11.36 -1.04 -5.33
C GLY A 62 11.10 -0.51 -6.73
N ARG A 63 10.36 0.60 -6.87
CA ARG A 63 10.12 1.26 -8.17
C ARG A 63 11.39 1.81 -8.79
N GLU A 64 12.29 2.39 -8.00
CA GLU A 64 13.57 2.89 -8.48
C GLU A 64 14.47 1.75 -8.96
N LEU A 65 14.49 0.62 -8.25
CA LEU A 65 15.21 -0.58 -8.68
C LEU A 65 14.63 -1.16 -9.98
N MET A 66 13.33 -0.97 -10.24
CA MET A 66 12.74 -1.32 -11.53
C MET A 66 13.20 -0.37 -12.64
N ARG A 67 13.25 0.94 -12.36
CA ARG A 67 13.75 1.96 -13.29
C ARG A 67 15.21 1.70 -13.68
N LEU A 68 16.03 1.23 -12.74
CA LEU A 68 17.42 0.82 -12.97
C LEU A 68 17.57 -0.53 -13.67
N GLY A 69 16.48 -1.25 -13.95
CA GLY A 69 16.51 -2.55 -14.62
C GLY A 69 17.01 -3.70 -13.74
N LEU A 70 17.17 -3.50 -12.43
CA LEU A 70 17.60 -4.54 -11.47
C LEU A 70 16.43 -5.44 -11.04
N SER A 71 15.20 -4.95 -11.17
CA SER A 71 13.97 -5.73 -11.00
C SER A 71 12.99 -5.38 -12.11
N GLN A 72 12.04 -6.25 -12.40
CA GLN A 72 11.04 -6.01 -13.43
C GLN A 72 9.67 -6.47 -12.98
N LEU A 73 8.63 -5.84 -13.54
CA LEU A 73 7.27 -6.32 -13.40
C LEU A 73 7.00 -7.32 -14.53
N THR A 74 6.59 -8.53 -14.20
CA THR A 74 6.18 -9.50 -15.22
C THR A 74 4.80 -9.12 -15.75
N SER A 75 4.67 -9.04 -17.08
CA SER A 75 3.40 -8.83 -17.77
C SER A 75 2.56 -10.11 -17.75
N GLY A 76 1.61 -10.20 -16.83
CA GLY A 76 0.68 -11.32 -16.70
C GLY A 76 -0.63 -10.91 -16.03
N ARG A 77 -1.54 -11.86 -15.78
CA ARG A 77 -2.82 -11.60 -15.09
C ARG A 77 -2.64 -11.03 -13.68
N MET A 78 -1.48 -11.27 -13.06
CA MET A 78 -1.06 -10.71 -11.78
C MET A 78 0.31 -10.08 -11.94
N SER A 79 0.43 -8.81 -11.54
CA SER A 79 1.68 -8.06 -11.55
C SER A 79 2.63 -8.59 -10.46
N VAL A 80 3.61 -9.38 -10.88
CA VAL A 80 4.64 -9.95 -10.02
C VAL A 80 5.94 -9.20 -10.21
N VAL A 81 6.66 -8.95 -9.12
CA VAL A 81 8.00 -8.37 -9.18
C VAL A 81 9.02 -9.48 -9.23
N GLU A 82 9.88 -9.46 -10.24
CA GLU A 82 10.95 -10.43 -10.43
C GLU A 82 12.31 -9.77 -10.49
N LEU A 83 13.32 -10.50 -10.01
CA LEU A 83 14.72 -10.13 -10.12
C LEU A 83 15.21 -10.37 -11.56
N THR A 84 15.80 -9.35 -12.19
CA THR A 84 16.37 -9.48 -13.54
C THR A 84 17.75 -10.15 -13.47
N GLN A 85 18.31 -10.50 -14.63
CA GLN A 85 19.68 -11.01 -14.68
C GLN A 85 20.68 -9.97 -14.17
N ALA A 86 20.56 -8.71 -14.59
CA ALA A 86 21.37 -7.60 -14.09
C ALA A 86 21.26 -7.45 -12.56
N GLY A 87 20.06 -7.61 -11.99
CA GLY A 87 19.84 -7.60 -10.55
C GLY A 87 20.53 -8.75 -9.81
N ARG A 88 20.59 -9.94 -10.42
CA ARG A 88 21.33 -11.10 -9.87
C ARG A 88 22.83 -10.87 -9.89
N ASP A 89 23.35 -10.40 -11.01
CA ASP A 89 24.78 -10.14 -11.18
C ASP A 89 25.25 -9.05 -10.21
N TRP A 90 24.45 -7.99 -10.04
CA TRP A 90 24.68 -6.94 -9.06
C TRP A 90 24.67 -7.44 -7.60
N LEU A 91 23.75 -8.35 -7.28
CA LEU A 91 23.71 -8.99 -5.95
C LEU A 91 24.99 -9.79 -5.64
N GLY A 92 25.60 -10.36 -6.69
CA GLY A 92 26.87 -11.08 -6.62
C GLY A 92 28.09 -10.17 -6.54
N SER A 93 28.12 -9.07 -7.32
CA SER A 93 29.23 -8.12 -7.33
C SER A 93 29.30 -7.25 -6.08
N ARG A 94 28.18 -7.07 -5.37
CA ARG A 94 28.05 -6.20 -4.17
C ARG A 94 28.48 -4.75 -4.43
N GLU A 95 28.39 -4.28 -5.67
CA GLU A 95 28.73 -2.90 -5.99
C GLU A 95 27.79 -1.92 -5.29
N PRO A 96 28.30 -0.83 -4.70
CA PRO A 96 27.45 0.19 -4.11
C PRO A 96 26.62 0.88 -5.21
N ILE A 97 25.31 1.03 -4.98
CA ILE A 97 24.46 1.87 -5.83
C ILE A 97 23.95 3.05 -5.04
N GLU A 98 24.02 4.21 -5.66
CA GLU A 98 23.36 5.39 -5.15
C GLU A 98 21.92 5.37 -5.64
N LEU A 99 20.98 5.31 -4.70
CA LEU A 99 19.57 5.47 -4.99
C LEU A 99 19.18 6.90 -4.69
N THR A 100 18.46 7.52 -5.62
CA THR A 100 17.79 8.80 -5.36
C THR A 100 16.88 8.61 -4.16
N ARG A 101 17.18 9.30 -3.05
CA ARG A 101 16.36 9.24 -1.85
C ARG A 101 14.97 9.76 -2.22
N PRO A 102 13.92 8.94 -2.14
CA PRO A 102 12.58 9.43 -2.43
C PRO A 102 12.24 10.48 -1.37
N THR A 103 11.76 11.64 -1.80
CA THR A 103 11.09 12.63 -0.95
C THR A 103 9.74 12.06 -0.54
N VAL A 104 9.76 11.03 0.30
CA VAL A 104 8.55 10.58 0.98
C VAL A 104 8.37 11.57 2.12
N ALA A 105 7.44 12.51 1.96
CA ALA A 105 7.02 13.37 3.05
C ALA A 105 6.77 12.45 4.26
N LYS A 106 7.52 12.65 5.36
CA LYS A 106 7.41 11.86 6.58
C LYS A 106 5.92 11.66 6.89
N PRO A 107 5.43 10.41 7.01
CA PRO A 107 4.10 10.23 7.56
C PRO A 107 4.15 10.78 8.97
N LYS A 108 3.36 11.84 9.22
CA LYS A 108 3.04 12.24 10.59
C LYS A 108 2.59 10.98 11.33
N SER A 109 3.13 10.84 12.53
CA SER A 109 2.91 9.74 13.46
C SER A 109 1.51 9.12 13.36
N SER A 110 1.49 7.80 13.48
CA SER A 110 0.30 6.98 13.71
C SER A 110 -0.70 7.63 14.67
N ALA A 111 -1.74 8.23 14.12
CA ALA A 111 -3.02 8.40 14.79
C ALA A 111 -4.10 7.99 13.79
N ALA A 112 -4.77 6.89 14.12
CA ALA A 112 -6.00 6.43 13.51
C ALA A 112 -6.01 6.29 11.97
N ARG A 113 -5.93 5.03 11.51
CA ARG A 113 -6.62 4.62 10.28
C ARG A 113 -8.12 4.85 10.43
N SER A 114 -8.57 6.08 10.24
CA SER A 114 -9.93 6.40 9.86
C SER A 114 -9.95 6.53 8.34
N ARG A 115 -10.50 5.51 7.69
CA ARG A 115 -10.89 5.50 6.28
C ARG A 115 -11.82 6.69 6.01
N SER A 116 -11.32 7.80 5.44
CA SER A 116 -12.11 8.72 4.60
C SER A 116 -11.23 9.82 3.98
N GLU A 117 -10.24 9.45 3.19
CA GLU A 117 -9.60 10.43 2.30
C GLU A 117 -9.46 9.81 0.92
N ARG A 118 -10.59 9.81 0.20
CA ARG A 118 -10.66 9.81 -1.26
C ARG A 118 -12.09 10.16 -1.66
N ALA A 119 -12.32 11.44 -1.91
CA ALA A 119 -13.15 11.97 -2.99
C ALA A 119 -13.35 13.47 -2.77
N GLY A 120 -12.78 14.29 -3.67
CA GLY A 120 -13.17 15.67 -3.95
C GLY A 120 -13.01 16.67 -2.80
N GLU A 121 -12.12 17.65 -3.00
CA GLU A 121 -12.15 18.93 -2.30
C GLU A 121 -13.49 19.63 -2.61
N ILE A 122 -14.54 19.26 -1.90
CA ILE A 122 -15.77 20.03 -1.82
C ILE A 122 -15.71 20.71 -0.46
N GLN A 123 -15.41 22.01 -0.44
CA GLN A 123 -15.59 22.82 0.76
C GLN A 123 -17.07 22.75 1.16
N CYS A 124 -17.35 22.14 2.30
CA CYS A 124 -18.69 21.94 2.82
C CYS A 124 -18.68 22.14 4.34
N ASP A 125 -19.85 22.41 4.90
CA ASP A 125 -20.00 22.51 6.34
C ASP A 125 -19.80 21.13 6.98
N GLU A 126 -18.68 20.95 7.69
CA GLU A 126 -18.31 19.68 8.32
C GLU A 126 -19.31 19.23 9.39
N ILE A 127 -19.97 20.18 10.06
CA ILE A 127 -20.98 19.91 11.10
C ILE A 127 -22.24 19.35 10.42
N LEU A 128 -22.67 19.96 9.31
CA LEU A 128 -23.81 19.48 8.54
C LEU A 128 -23.53 18.12 7.90
N PHE A 129 -22.33 17.92 7.34
CA PHE A 129 -21.90 16.64 6.79
C PHE A 129 -21.93 15.51 7.82
N GLN A 130 -21.47 15.77 9.06
CA GLN A 130 -21.51 14.79 10.13
C GLN A 130 -22.94 14.41 10.52
N ARG A 131 -23.85 15.39 10.62
CA ARG A 131 -25.28 15.13 10.88
C ARG A 131 -25.93 14.30 9.77
N LEU A 132 -25.63 14.62 8.51
CA LEU A 132 -26.11 13.87 7.35
C LEU A 132 -25.58 12.43 7.32
N ARG A 133 -24.34 12.21 7.77
CA ARG A 133 -23.73 10.88 7.89
C ARG A 133 -24.40 10.05 8.97
N GLU A 134 -24.74 10.65 10.12
CA GLU A 134 -25.48 10.00 11.20
C GLU A 134 -26.89 9.61 10.74
N LEU A 135 -27.61 10.54 10.11
CA LEU A 135 -28.93 10.27 9.53
C LEU A 135 -28.88 9.12 8.50
N ARG A 136 -27.85 9.09 7.65
CA ARG A 136 -27.65 8.00 6.69
C ARG A 136 -27.46 6.66 7.40
N MET A 137 -26.71 6.61 8.50
CA MET A 137 -26.52 5.37 9.27
C MET A 137 -27.83 4.89 9.90
N GLU A 138 -28.65 5.81 10.42
CA GLU A 138 -29.98 5.46 10.95
C GLU A 138 -30.92 4.92 9.86
N LEU A 139 -30.95 5.55 8.69
CA LEU A 139 -31.76 5.09 7.55
C LEU A 139 -31.27 3.73 7.03
N ALA A 140 -29.96 3.51 7.04
CA ALA A 140 -29.32 2.25 6.65
C ALA A 140 -29.68 1.12 7.60
N ALA A 141 -29.61 1.39 8.91
CA ALA A 141 -30.03 0.46 9.95
C ALA A 141 -31.51 0.09 9.83
N LYS A 142 -32.40 1.08 9.61
CA LYS A 142 -33.85 0.85 9.42
C LYS A 142 -34.18 0.00 8.20
N ARG A 143 -33.37 0.06 7.15
CA ARG A 143 -33.59 -0.68 5.88
C ARG A 143 -32.77 -1.97 5.79
N GLY A 144 -31.87 -2.24 6.73
CA GLY A 144 -30.97 -3.40 6.69
C GLY A 144 -29.98 -3.36 5.54
N LEU A 145 -29.66 -2.17 5.01
CA LEU A 145 -28.77 -1.98 3.86
C LEU A 145 -27.48 -1.25 4.28
N PRO A 146 -26.34 -1.52 3.63
CA PRO A 146 -25.13 -0.72 3.80
C PRO A 146 -25.35 0.77 3.52
N ALA A 147 -24.80 1.64 4.38
CA ALA A 147 -25.03 3.09 4.32
C ALA A 147 -24.68 3.75 2.98
N TYR A 148 -23.63 3.29 2.29
CA TYR A 148 -23.25 3.82 0.99
C TYR A 148 -24.30 3.58 -0.10
N MET A 149 -25.23 2.64 0.08
CA MET A 149 -26.33 2.39 -0.87
C MET A 149 -27.48 3.39 -0.72
N ILE A 150 -27.56 4.13 0.39
CA ILE A 150 -28.58 5.17 0.57
C ILE A 150 -28.12 6.46 -0.11
N PHE A 151 -26.92 6.93 0.21
CA PHE A 151 -26.27 8.05 -0.45
C PHE A 151 -24.75 7.90 -0.38
N GLY A 152 -24.06 8.22 -1.47
CA GLY A 152 -22.61 8.29 -1.51
C GLY A 152 -22.07 9.51 -0.75
N ASP A 153 -20.84 9.43 -0.26
CA ASP A 153 -20.20 10.53 0.49
C ASP A 153 -20.09 11.83 -0.34
N VAL A 154 -20.00 11.73 -1.67
CA VAL A 154 -19.99 12.88 -2.58
C VAL A 154 -21.30 13.66 -2.51
N ALA A 155 -22.44 12.97 -2.63
CA ALA A 155 -23.76 13.60 -2.57
C ALA A 155 -24.03 14.24 -1.20
N LEU A 156 -23.56 13.63 -0.10
CA LEU A 156 -23.68 14.23 1.24
C LEU A 156 -22.85 15.52 1.38
N ARG A 157 -21.66 15.58 0.75
CA ARG A 157 -20.85 16.80 0.74
C ARG A 157 -21.47 17.90 -0.12
N GLU A 158 -22.10 17.54 -1.23
CA GLU A 158 -22.88 18.50 -2.04
C GLU A 158 -24.07 19.04 -1.26
N MET A 159 -24.85 18.19 -0.58
CA MET A 159 -25.94 18.64 0.32
C MET A 159 -25.43 19.52 1.46
N ALA A 160 -24.27 19.20 2.03
CA ALA A 160 -23.66 19.99 3.10
C ALA A 160 -23.06 21.32 2.59
N ARG A 161 -22.78 21.44 1.29
CA ARG A 161 -22.30 22.67 0.65
C ARG A 161 -23.46 23.58 0.26
N ASP A 162 -24.45 23.02 -0.43
CA ASP A 162 -25.55 23.81 -1.01
C ASP A 162 -26.65 24.12 0.00
N CYS A 163 -26.59 23.51 1.20
CA CYS A 163 -27.53 23.66 2.30
C CYS A 163 -28.98 23.83 1.78
N PRO A 164 -29.50 22.84 1.03
CA PRO A 164 -30.69 23.01 0.23
C PRO A 164 -31.86 23.41 1.13
N THR A 165 -32.31 24.65 0.95
CA THR A 165 -33.48 25.19 1.64
C THR A 165 -34.66 25.08 0.68
N THR A 166 -35.56 24.16 1.01
CA THR A 166 -36.88 23.86 0.40
C THR A 166 -36.94 23.68 -1.12
#